data_AF-A0AAN7HUT8-F1
#
_entry.id   AF-A0AAN7HUT8-F1
#
_cell.length_a   1.000
_cell.length_b   1.000
_cell.length_c   1.000
_cell.angle_alpha   90.00
_cell.angle_beta   90.00
_cell.angle_gamma   90.00
#
_symmetry.space_group_name_H-M   'P 1'
#
loop_
_entity.id
_entity.type
_entity.pdbx_description
1 polymer ?
#
loop_
_entity_poly.entity_id
_entity_poly.type
_entity_poly.pdbx_seq_one_letter_code
_entity_poly.pdbx_strand_id
1 'polypeptide(L)'
;MAPTPGTMKKPIPTHFLCIPLTASPASRAQLAASLAAFRNEVCAAPAAGGFDVPPDAVRPVGTMHLTLGVMSFPPQPTGRGGVAKSEQEDCETPRDDGQSGRRTPAGLEKAKEVLAGIGLRAIWREIMRGRQGDAVRRLEGMAAQRKAVPGTGLVKAEGEEEGKEKEEEEVKEEEKEGPRITLRGLASMQPADKAAVLYAPPVDQFGLLQAFCERIRDVFREAELMVDEDRPLLLHATVMNTVYVKGNKRDAGGSRGRGGRGGRGGRGAKKWDRLVLDARGILDRYEDQLWMEDISLDKVTICKMGAKKVIVDGEEDEAYEVAAEVNF
;
A
#
# COMPACT_ATOMS: atom_id res chain seq x y z
N MET A 1 -21.99 -32.93 -23.50
CA MET A 1 -21.72 -31.99 -22.39
C MET A 1 -20.45 -31.24 -22.71
N ALA A 2 -20.54 -29.93 -22.91
CA ALA A 2 -19.35 -29.09 -23.07
C ALA A 2 -18.56 -29.08 -21.73
N PRO A 3 -17.23 -29.08 -21.76
CA PRO A 3 -16.42 -29.01 -20.54
C PRO A 3 -16.67 -27.66 -19.85
N THR A 4 -16.99 -27.71 -18.56
CA THR A 4 -17.06 -26.54 -17.67
C THR A 4 -15.72 -25.79 -17.71
N PRO A 5 -15.70 -24.45 -17.89
CA PRO A 5 -14.48 -23.67 -17.83
C PRO A 5 -13.84 -23.85 -16.45
N GLY A 6 -12.64 -24.44 -16.43
CA GLY A 6 -11.84 -24.49 -15.21
C GLY A 6 -11.52 -23.06 -14.79
N THR A 7 -11.93 -22.65 -13.59
CA THR A 7 -11.54 -21.35 -13.03
C THR A 7 -10.02 -21.32 -12.93
N MET A 8 -9.36 -20.56 -13.81
CA MET A 8 -7.92 -20.33 -13.71
C MET A 8 -7.63 -19.71 -12.33
N LYS A 9 -6.76 -20.35 -11.55
CA LYS A 9 -6.37 -19.82 -10.23
C LYS A 9 -5.68 -18.48 -10.45
N LYS A 10 -6.15 -17.43 -9.77
CA LYS A 10 -5.51 -16.10 -9.82
C LYS A 10 -4.01 -16.24 -9.46
N PRO A 11 -3.10 -15.58 -10.19
CA PRO A 11 -1.67 -15.69 -9.94
C PRO A 11 -1.33 -15.16 -8.54
N ILE A 12 -0.34 -15.78 -7.89
CA ILE A 12 0.11 -15.35 -6.55
C ILE A 12 0.94 -14.07 -6.71
N PRO A 13 0.60 -12.96 -6.04
CA PRO A 13 1.39 -11.75 -6.09
C PRO A 13 2.81 -11.97 -5.57
N THR A 14 3.81 -11.46 -6.29
CA THR A 14 5.22 -11.48 -5.88
C THR A 14 5.77 -10.10 -5.57
N HIS A 15 5.18 -9.06 -6.16
CA HIS A 15 5.55 -7.67 -5.95
C HIS A 15 4.30 -6.80 -5.84
N PHE A 16 4.47 -5.59 -5.33
CA PHE A 16 3.43 -4.59 -5.25
C PHE A 16 4.00 -3.20 -5.54
N LEU A 17 3.18 -2.35 -6.15
CA LEU A 17 3.46 -0.94 -6.37
C LEU A 17 2.88 -0.17 -5.20
N CYS A 18 3.65 0.71 -4.56
CA CYS A 18 3.16 1.49 -3.42
C CYS A 18 3.81 2.86 -3.28
N ILE A 19 3.20 3.67 -2.42
CA ILE A 19 3.82 4.85 -1.82
C ILE A 19 4.26 4.44 -0.41
N PRO A 20 5.56 4.34 -0.11
CA PRO A 20 6.05 4.11 1.25
C PRO A 20 5.79 5.34 2.12
N LEU A 21 5.22 5.12 3.32
CA LEU A 21 4.86 6.21 4.23
C LEU A 21 5.93 6.52 5.27
N THR A 22 7.05 5.81 5.22
CA THR A 22 8.19 5.96 6.15
C THR A 22 9.47 6.33 5.41
N ALA A 23 9.35 6.94 4.23
CA ALA A 23 10.51 7.31 3.41
C ALA A 23 11.34 8.42 4.05
N SER A 24 10.69 9.40 4.71
CA SER A 24 11.34 10.50 5.41
C SER A 24 11.42 10.29 6.93
N PRO A 25 12.45 10.84 7.61
CA PRO A 25 12.54 10.76 9.07
C PRO A 25 11.33 11.37 9.80
N ALA A 26 10.78 12.47 9.27
CA ALA A 26 9.61 13.14 9.86
C ALA A 26 8.36 12.25 9.83
N SER A 27 8.06 11.65 8.66
CA SER A 27 6.91 10.74 8.51
C SER A 27 7.06 9.48 9.36
N ARG A 28 8.26 8.90 9.39
CA ARG A 28 8.58 7.74 10.23
C ARG A 28 8.40 8.05 11.72
N ALA A 29 8.85 9.21 12.20
CA ALA A 29 8.71 9.61 13.59
C ALA A 29 7.24 9.76 14.02
N GLN A 30 6.40 10.40 13.19
CA GLN A 30 4.97 10.53 13.47
C GLN A 30 4.28 9.16 13.54
N LEU A 31 4.54 8.29 12.56
CA LEU A 31 3.97 6.95 12.52
C LEU A 31 4.47 6.07 13.67
N ALA A 32 5.74 6.18 14.05
CA ALA A 32 6.28 5.44 15.19
C ALA A 32 5.57 5.82 16.49
N ALA A 33 5.39 7.12 16.74
CA ALA A 33 4.70 7.60 17.92
C ALA A 33 3.23 7.15 17.96
N SER A 34 2.48 7.32 16.87
CA SER A 34 1.06 6.98 16.81
C SER A 34 0.82 5.46 16.87
N LEU A 35 1.63 4.66 16.17
CA LEU A 35 1.55 3.19 16.22
C LEU A 35 1.98 2.62 17.57
N ALA A 36 2.99 3.19 18.24
CA ALA A 36 3.39 2.75 19.57
C ALA A 36 2.29 3.01 20.60
N ALA A 37 1.67 4.20 20.57
CA ALA A 37 0.53 4.53 21.43
C ALA A 37 -0.65 3.58 21.19
N PHE A 38 -1.04 3.40 19.92
CA PHE A 38 -2.08 2.46 19.53
C PHE A 38 -1.77 1.05 20.03
N ARG A 39 -0.57 0.52 19.76
CA ARG A 39 -0.15 -0.82 20.15
C ARG A 39 -0.26 -1.03 21.66
N ASN A 40 0.26 -0.10 22.45
CA ASN A 40 0.24 -0.19 23.92
C ASN A 40 -1.19 -0.28 24.45
N GLU A 41 -2.10 0.48 23.88
CA GLU A 41 -3.49 0.54 24.31
C GLU A 41 -4.31 -0.66 23.84
N VAL A 42 -4.24 -1.02 22.55
CA VAL A 42 -5.04 -2.13 22.03
C VAL A 42 -4.59 -3.50 22.52
N CYS A 43 -3.30 -3.64 22.85
CA CYS A 43 -2.75 -4.87 23.41
C CYS A 43 -2.98 -5.00 24.92
N ALA A 44 -3.41 -3.93 25.61
CA ALA A 44 -3.73 -4.00 27.02
C ALA A 44 -5.00 -4.84 27.26
N ALA A 45 -5.12 -5.37 28.48
CA ALA A 45 -6.29 -6.13 28.88
C ALA A 45 -7.54 -5.24 28.97
N PRO A 46 -8.76 -5.77 28.73
CA PRO A 46 -10.01 -5.04 28.90
C PRO A 46 -10.17 -4.43 30.30
N ALA A 47 -9.64 -5.08 31.34
CA ALA A 47 -9.64 -4.55 32.70
C ALA A 47 -8.82 -3.25 32.86
N ALA A 48 -7.85 -3.02 31.97
CA ALA A 48 -7.06 -1.79 31.87
C ALA A 48 -7.58 -0.84 30.76
N GLY A 49 -8.77 -1.11 30.21
CA GLY A 49 -9.37 -0.31 29.13
C GLY A 49 -8.90 -0.67 27.72
N GLY A 50 -8.07 -1.71 27.55
CA GLY A 50 -7.60 -2.18 26.24
C GLY A 50 -8.54 -3.20 25.58
N PHE A 51 -8.01 -3.93 24.58
CA PHE A 51 -8.80 -4.80 23.70
C PHE A 51 -8.24 -6.23 23.56
N ASP A 52 -7.20 -6.62 24.32
CA ASP A 52 -6.54 -7.94 24.22
C ASP A 52 -6.09 -8.30 22.77
N VAL A 53 -5.76 -7.29 21.97
CA VAL A 53 -5.23 -7.52 20.62
C VAL A 53 -3.83 -8.13 20.73
N PRO A 54 -3.52 -9.24 20.02
CA PRO A 54 -2.17 -9.77 20.02
C PRO A 54 -1.16 -8.76 19.46
N PRO A 55 -0.01 -8.53 20.11
CA PRO A 55 0.97 -7.54 19.64
C PRO A 55 1.46 -7.73 18.21
N ASP A 56 1.56 -8.99 17.75
CA ASP A 56 1.94 -9.36 16.38
C ASP A 56 0.89 -8.98 15.32
N ALA A 57 -0.34 -8.63 15.74
CA ALA A 57 -1.36 -8.15 14.81
C ALA A 57 -1.11 -6.70 14.38
N VAL A 58 -0.45 -5.89 15.22
CA VAL A 58 -0.13 -4.49 14.90
C VAL A 58 1.08 -4.45 13.97
N ARG A 59 0.98 -3.64 12.92
CA ARG A 59 1.98 -3.60 11.86
C ARG A 59 3.23 -2.83 12.31
N PRO A 60 4.44 -3.33 12.00
CA PRO A 60 5.67 -2.58 12.24
C PRO A 60 5.72 -1.30 11.40
N VAL A 61 6.38 -0.27 11.93
CA VAL A 61 6.42 1.08 11.34
C VAL A 61 6.96 1.03 9.91
N GLY A 62 8.09 0.34 9.68
CA GLY A 62 8.74 0.25 8.35
C GLY A 62 7.91 -0.47 7.28
N THR A 63 6.73 -0.99 7.63
CA THR A 63 5.82 -1.67 6.71
C THR A 63 4.62 -0.82 6.29
N MET A 64 4.52 0.43 6.77
CA MET A 64 3.43 1.35 6.44
C MET A 64 3.57 1.90 5.01
N HIS A 65 2.55 1.66 4.19
CA HIS A 65 2.52 2.07 2.79
C HIS A 65 1.08 2.19 2.28
N LEU A 66 0.88 2.92 1.18
CA LEU A 66 -0.36 2.88 0.39
C LEU A 66 -0.15 1.99 -0.83
N THR A 67 -0.84 0.86 -0.90
CA THR A 67 -0.75 -0.06 -2.05
C THR A 67 -1.53 0.49 -3.25
N LEU A 68 -0.87 0.61 -4.40
CA LEU A 68 -1.47 1.04 -5.67
C LEU A 68 -1.89 -0.14 -6.56
N GLY A 69 -1.20 -1.27 -6.42
CA GLY A 69 -1.55 -2.50 -7.12
C GLY A 69 -0.53 -3.61 -6.87
N VAL A 70 -0.88 -4.82 -7.30
CA VAL A 70 -0.07 -6.02 -7.12
C VAL A 70 0.31 -6.63 -8.47
N MET A 71 1.49 -7.24 -8.51
CA MET A 71 2.07 -7.83 -9.72
C MET A 71 2.55 -9.25 -9.43
N SER A 72 2.58 -10.11 -10.44
CA SER A 72 3.07 -11.48 -10.34
C SER A 72 4.13 -11.75 -11.38
N PHE A 73 5.37 -11.91 -10.90
CA PHE A 73 6.54 -12.25 -11.71
C PHE A 73 7.10 -13.59 -11.22
N PRO A 74 6.47 -14.73 -11.59
CA PRO A 74 7.00 -16.04 -11.24
C PRO A 74 8.37 -16.25 -11.91
N PRO A 75 9.31 -16.94 -11.24
CA PRO A 75 10.56 -17.32 -11.89
C PRO A 75 10.25 -18.22 -13.10
N GLN A 76 10.92 -17.95 -14.22
CA GLN A 76 10.82 -18.81 -15.40
C GLN A 76 11.22 -20.25 -15.03
N PRO A 77 10.45 -21.27 -15.41
CA PRO A 77 10.86 -22.64 -15.16
C PRO A 77 12.18 -22.90 -15.88
N THR A 78 13.23 -23.24 -15.12
CA THR A 78 14.47 -23.75 -15.69
C THR A 78 14.12 -25.06 -16.38
N GLY A 79 14.07 -25.05 -17.72
CA GLY A 79 13.74 -26.24 -18.50
C GLY A 79 14.63 -27.42 -18.08
N ARG A 80 14.03 -28.46 -17.51
CA ARG A 80 14.63 -29.79 -17.61
C ARG A 80 14.51 -30.18 -19.07
N GLY A 81 15.62 -30.09 -19.78
CA GLY A 81 15.74 -30.53 -21.16
C GLY A 81 15.24 -31.97 -21.30
N GLY A 82 14.20 -32.16 -22.10
CA GLY A 82 13.99 -33.43 -22.77
C GLY A 82 15.13 -33.60 -23.76
N VAL A 83 16.04 -34.53 -23.47
CA VAL A 83 17.16 -34.88 -24.34
C VAL A 83 16.58 -35.57 -25.58
N ALA A 84 16.44 -34.83 -26.67
CA ALA A 84 16.45 -35.41 -28.01
C ALA A 84 17.92 -35.49 -28.45
N LYS A 85 18.39 -36.72 -28.63
CA LYS A 85 19.73 -37.05 -29.13
C LYS A 85 19.98 -36.38 -30.49
N SER A 86 21.12 -35.71 -30.61
CA SER A 86 21.93 -35.72 -31.83
C SER A 86 23.39 -35.60 -31.42
N GLU A 87 24.14 -36.67 -31.69
CA GLU A 87 25.59 -36.77 -31.53
C GLU A 87 26.28 -35.95 -32.63
N GLN A 88 27.14 -34.98 -32.28
CA GLN A 88 28.44 -34.76 -32.92
C GLN A 88 29.28 -33.73 -32.15
N GLU A 89 30.59 -33.93 -32.22
CA GLU A 89 31.64 -33.58 -31.25
C GLU A 89 32.25 -32.16 -31.36
N ASP A 90 32.92 -31.79 -30.27
CA ASP A 90 34.06 -30.86 -30.09
C ASP A 90 33.93 -29.35 -30.33
N CYS A 91 34.03 -28.58 -29.24
CA CYS A 91 35.21 -27.76 -28.94
C CYS A 91 35.12 -27.18 -27.51
N GLU A 92 36.19 -27.36 -26.73
CA GLU A 92 36.33 -26.91 -25.35
C GLU A 92 36.30 -25.37 -25.21
N THR A 93 35.57 -24.85 -24.21
CA THR A 93 35.85 -23.55 -23.59
C THR A 93 35.62 -23.63 -22.07
N PRO A 94 36.30 -22.79 -21.27
CA PRO A 94 36.58 -23.06 -19.87
C PRO A 94 35.36 -22.90 -18.97
N ARG A 95 35.40 -23.65 -17.86
CA ARG A 95 34.48 -23.58 -16.73
C ARG A 95 34.45 -22.15 -16.19
N ASP A 96 33.31 -21.48 -16.36
CA ASP A 96 32.99 -20.26 -15.65
C ASP A 96 32.33 -20.63 -14.31
N ASP A 97 33.02 -20.26 -13.24
CA ASP A 97 32.68 -20.61 -11.87
C ASP A 97 31.43 -19.86 -11.42
N GLY A 98 30.30 -20.56 -11.40
CA GLY A 98 29.47 -20.63 -10.21
C GLY A 98 28.98 -19.31 -9.60
N GLN A 99 28.45 -18.38 -10.39
CA GLN A 99 27.41 -17.47 -9.90
C GLN A 99 26.07 -17.91 -10.47
N SER A 100 25.25 -18.54 -9.63
CA SER A 100 23.84 -18.80 -9.91
C SER A 100 23.10 -17.46 -9.95
N GLY A 101 23.34 -16.66 -10.99
CA GLY A 101 22.60 -15.45 -11.28
C GLY A 101 21.17 -15.85 -11.58
N ARG A 102 20.29 -15.73 -10.59
CA ARG A 102 18.84 -15.73 -10.86
C ARG A 102 18.61 -14.59 -11.84
N ARG A 103 18.39 -14.91 -13.13
CA ARG A 103 17.91 -13.93 -14.09
C ARG A 103 16.67 -13.29 -13.52
N THR A 104 16.64 -11.97 -13.46
CA THR A 104 15.43 -11.25 -13.08
C THR A 104 14.32 -11.61 -14.08
N PRO A 105 13.08 -11.85 -13.62
CA PRO A 105 11.99 -12.14 -14.53
C PRO A 105 11.81 -10.98 -15.53
N ALA A 106 11.62 -11.28 -16.82
CA ALA A 106 11.46 -10.25 -17.86
C ALA A 106 10.33 -9.24 -17.54
N GLY A 107 9.25 -9.71 -16.91
CA GLY A 107 8.17 -8.84 -16.43
C GLY A 107 8.58 -7.85 -15.33
N LEU A 108 9.53 -8.23 -14.46
CA LEU A 108 10.05 -7.32 -13.44
C LEU A 108 10.89 -6.21 -14.08
N GLU A 109 11.77 -6.53 -15.03
CA GLU A 109 12.56 -5.49 -15.71
C GLU A 109 11.66 -4.51 -16.47
N LYS A 110 10.65 -5.00 -17.20
CA LYS A 110 9.63 -4.14 -17.82
C LYS A 110 8.94 -3.24 -16.80
N ALA A 111 8.61 -3.76 -15.61
CA ALA A 111 7.98 -2.95 -14.56
C ALA A 111 8.90 -1.86 -14.01
N LYS A 112 10.22 -2.14 -13.90
CA LYS A 112 11.21 -1.13 -13.50
C LYS A 112 11.34 -0.03 -14.57
N GLU A 113 11.38 -0.40 -15.84
CA GLU A 113 11.42 0.56 -16.96
C GLU A 113 10.16 1.45 -16.98
N VAL A 114 8.98 0.86 -16.79
CA VAL A 114 7.71 1.62 -16.68
C VAL A 114 7.74 2.57 -15.49
N LEU A 115 8.24 2.14 -14.33
CA LEU A 115 8.37 3.02 -13.16
C LEU A 115 9.36 4.16 -13.43
N ALA A 116 10.52 3.87 -14.02
CA ALA A 116 11.55 4.87 -14.29
C ALA A 116 11.09 5.91 -15.32
N GLY A 117 10.21 5.52 -16.26
CA GLY A 117 9.63 6.40 -17.27
C GLY A 117 8.42 7.21 -16.79
N ILE A 118 7.92 7.01 -15.58
CA ILE A 118 6.71 7.69 -15.11
C ILE A 118 7.00 9.14 -14.70
N GLY A 119 6.27 10.08 -15.29
CA GLY A 119 6.37 11.49 -14.93
C GLY A 119 5.48 11.86 -13.74
N LEU A 120 5.90 11.58 -12.51
CA LEU A 120 5.08 11.84 -11.31
C LEU A 120 4.60 13.30 -11.22
N ARG A 121 5.50 14.28 -11.37
CA ARG A 121 5.14 15.72 -11.41
C ARG A 121 4.21 16.07 -12.56
N ALA A 122 4.40 15.44 -13.73
CA ALA A 122 3.54 15.70 -14.89
C ALA A 122 2.10 15.22 -14.61
N ILE A 123 1.95 14.00 -14.06
CA ILE A 123 0.66 13.45 -13.64
C ILE A 123 -0.01 14.36 -12.62
N TRP A 124 0.72 14.79 -11.58
CA TRP A 124 0.17 15.64 -10.54
C TRP A 124 -0.27 17.01 -11.07
N ARG A 125 0.55 17.68 -11.89
CA ARG A 125 0.19 18.95 -12.52
C ARG A 125 -1.05 18.83 -13.41
N GLU A 126 -1.19 17.72 -14.14
CA GLU A 126 -2.37 17.47 -14.96
C GLU A 126 -3.65 17.39 -14.12
N ILE A 127 -3.61 16.67 -12.99
CA ILE A 127 -4.73 16.54 -12.06
C ILE A 127 -5.10 17.90 -11.45
N MET A 128 -4.11 18.67 -11.00
CA MET A 128 -4.32 19.99 -10.43
C MET A 128 -4.93 20.96 -11.47
N ARG A 129 -4.45 20.93 -12.71
CA ARG A 129 -4.99 21.74 -13.82
C ARG A 129 -6.41 21.32 -14.20
N GLY A 130 -6.71 20.01 -14.22
CA GLY A 130 -8.04 19.48 -14.48
C GLY A 130 -9.08 20.03 -13.49
N ARG A 131 -8.73 20.06 -12.21
CA ARG A 131 -9.56 20.66 -11.17
C ARG A 131 -9.77 22.16 -11.32
N GLN A 132 -8.71 22.91 -11.63
CA GLN A 132 -8.85 24.36 -11.88
C GLN A 132 -9.79 24.60 -13.07
N GLY A 133 -9.68 23.80 -14.14
CA GLY A 133 -10.59 23.85 -15.29
C GLY A 133 -12.05 23.57 -14.92
N ASP A 134 -12.32 22.57 -14.08
CA ASP A 134 -13.68 22.27 -13.61
C ASP A 134 -14.23 23.34 -12.67
N ALA A 135 -13.40 23.94 -11.82
CA ALA A 135 -13.77 25.06 -10.96
C ALA A 135 -14.12 26.31 -11.79
N VAL A 136 -13.31 26.62 -12.80
CA VAL A 136 -13.59 27.71 -13.75
C VAL A 136 -14.88 27.45 -14.50
N ARG A 137 -15.10 26.24 -15.05
CA ARG A 137 -16.35 25.88 -15.74
C ARG A 137 -17.58 25.98 -14.83
N ARG A 138 -17.46 25.60 -13.55
CA ARG A 138 -18.54 25.76 -12.56
C ARG A 138 -18.81 27.24 -12.28
N LEU A 139 -17.77 28.06 -12.11
CA LEU A 139 -17.90 29.50 -11.91
C LEU A 139 -18.46 30.20 -13.15
N GLU A 140 -18.05 29.81 -14.35
CA GLU A 140 -18.59 30.29 -15.62
C GLU A 140 -20.05 29.87 -15.79
N GLY A 141 -20.41 28.64 -15.43
CA GLY A 141 -21.79 28.16 -15.40
C GLY A 141 -22.66 28.93 -14.39
N MET A 142 -22.12 29.23 -13.19
CA MET A 142 -22.79 30.04 -12.17
C MET A 142 -22.86 31.53 -12.58
N ALA A 143 -21.87 32.06 -13.27
CA ALA A 143 -21.84 33.43 -13.80
C ALA A 143 -22.80 33.59 -14.99
N ALA A 144 -22.92 32.58 -15.85
CA ALA A 144 -23.94 32.51 -16.90
C ALA A 144 -25.36 32.49 -16.30
N GLN A 145 -25.53 31.86 -15.14
CA GLN A 145 -26.78 31.87 -14.39
C GLN A 145 -27.04 33.21 -13.66
N ARG A 146 -25.98 33.93 -13.27
CA ARG A 146 -26.04 35.28 -12.66
C ARG A 146 -26.19 36.43 -13.65
N LYS A 147 -25.85 36.26 -14.94
CA LYS A 147 -26.08 37.26 -16.01
C LYS A 147 -27.57 37.54 -16.30
N ALA A 148 -28.50 36.89 -15.58
CA ALA A 148 -29.92 37.20 -15.60
C ALA A 148 -30.33 38.36 -14.65
N VAL A 149 -29.41 39.03 -13.95
CA VAL A 149 -29.71 40.20 -13.10
C VAL A 149 -28.71 41.34 -13.38
N PRO A 150 -29.16 42.55 -13.74
CA PRO A 150 -28.28 43.69 -14.03
C PRO A 150 -27.97 44.52 -12.77
N GLY A 151 -26.71 44.94 -12.60
CA GLY A 151 -26.33 45.92 -11.56
C GLY A 151 -24.82 46.15 -11.34
N THR A 152 -24.27 47.12 -12.08
CA THR A 152 -23.23 48.15 -11.74
C THR A 152 -21.98 47.86 -10.90
N GLY A 153 -20.82 48.30 -11.41
CA GLY A 153 -19.81 49.05 -10.62
C GLY A 153 -18.34 48.60 -10.71
N LEU A 154 -17.53 49.34 -11.49
CA LEU A 154 -16.05 49.27 -11.52
C LEU A 154 -15.41 49.78 -10.23
N VAL A 155 -14.24 49.23 -9.86
CA VAL A 155 -13.04 50.02 -9.47
C VAL A 155 -11.74 49.20 -9.64
N LYS A 156 -10.65 49.92 -9.98
CA LYS A 156 -9.30 49.47 -10.35
C LYS A 156 -8.29 50.07 -9.35
N ALA A 157 -7.24 49.33 -8.96
CA ALA A 157 -5.88 49.78 -8.59
C ALA A 157 -5.08 48.51 -8.17
N GLU A 158 -4.01 48.08 -8.85
CA GLU A 158 -2.62 48.60 -8.91
C GLU A 158 -1.86 48.51 -7.57
N GLY A 159 -0.72 47.79 -7.61
CA GLY A 159 0.21 47.59 -6.51
C GLY A 159 1.33 46.62 -6.90
N GLU A 160 2.30 47.09 -7.69
CA GLU A 160 3.57 46.42 -7.98
C GLU A 160 4.57 46.69 -6.84
N GLU A 161 4.78 45.73 -5.95
CA GLU A 161 6.00 45.65 -5.11
C GLU A 161 6.23 44.21 -4.62
N GLU A 162 6.19 43.26 -5.56
CA GLU A 162 6.08 41.83 -5.24
C GLU A 162 7.20 41.01 -5.94
N GLY A 163 8.29 41.64 -6.37
CA GLY A 163 9.25 40.99 -7.28
C GLY A 163 10.34 40.15 -6.62
N LYS A 164 10.67 40.40 -5.35
CA LYS A 164 11.85 39.79 -4.70
C LYS A 164 11.50 38.81 -3.57
N GLU A 165 10.34 39.01 -2.93
CA GLU A 165 9.74 37.99 -2.05
C GLU A 165 9.13 36.85 -2.86
N LYS A 166 8.62 37.13 -4.08
CA LYS A 166 8.12 36.09 -4.99
C LYS A 166 9.18 35.09 -5.42
N GLU A 167 10.43 35.47 -5.67
CA GLU A 167 11.44 34.47 -6.08
C GLU A 167 11.85 33.53 -4.93
N GLU A 168 11.86 34.01 -3.67
CA GLU A 168 12.12 33.15 -2.50
C GLU A 168 10.87 32.38 -2.02
N GLU A 169 9.66 32.91 -2.24
CA GLU A 169 8.40 32.18 -2.05
C GLU A 169 8.16 31.16 -3.17
N GLU A 170 8.39 31.49 -4.45
CA GLU A 170 8.24 30.58 -5.60
C GLU A 170 9.17 29.38 -5.46
N VAL A 171 10.41 29.57 -5.00
CA VAL A 171 11.34 28.45 -4.73
C VAL A 171 10.89 27.59 -3.53
N LYS A 172 10.16 28.15 -2.55
CA LYS A 172 9.55 27.38 -1.44
C LYS A 172 8.17 26.79 -1.80
N GLU A 173 7.46 27.37 -2.76
CA GLU A 173 6.20 26.87 -3.31
C GLU A 173 6.45 25.69 -4.25
N GLU A 174 7.55 25.67 -5.00
CA GLU A 174 7.97 24.55 -5.84
C GLU A 174 8.31 23.28 -5.02
N GLU A 175 8.79 23.41 -3.78
CA GLU A 175 8.93 22.29 -2.84
C GLU A 175 7.56 21.83 -2.25
N LYS A 176 6.53 22.68 -2.29
CA LYS A 176 5.15 22.34 -1.88
C LYS A 176 4.28 21.81 -3.02
N GLU A 177 4.78 21.70 -4.23
CA GLU A 177 3.99 21.29 -5.40
C GLU A 177 3.59 19.80 -5.42
N GLY A 178 3.99 18.98 -4.44
CA GLY A 178 3.66 17.55 -4.40
C GLY A 178 2.34 17.21 -3.70
N PRO A 179 1.79 16.00 -3.94
CA PRO A 179 0.71 15.45 -3.13
C PRO A 179 1.10 15.41 -1.65
N ARG A 180 0.22 15.90 -0.78
CA ARG A 180 0.40 15.82 0.69
C ARG A 180 -0.50 14.73 1.25
N ILE A 181 0.04 13.93 2.17
CA ILE A 181 -0.63 12.76 2.73
C ILE A 181 -0.88 13.01 4.22
N THR A 182 -2.14 12.91 4.61
CA THR A 182 -2.59 12.86 6.01
C THR A 182 -3.39 11.59 6.19
N LEU A 183 -3.08 10.79 7.21
CA LEU A 183 -3.86 9.60 7.56
C LEU A 183 -4.65 9.88 8.84
N ARG A 184 -5.97 9.74 8.77
CA ARG A 184 -6.85 9.98 9.91
C ARG A 184 -7.91 8.89 10.02
N GLY A 185 -8.18 8.49 11.26
CA GLY A 185 -9.21 7.54 11.60
C GLY A 185 -8.80 6.09 11.41
N LEU A 186 -9.73 5.19 11.68
CA LEU A 186 -9.52 3.76 11.54
C LEU A 186 -10.77 3.12 10.92
N ALA A 187 -10.57 2.25 9.95
CA ALA A 187 -11.63 1.52 9.27
C ALA A 187 -11.33 0.03 9.23
N SER A 188 -12.37 -0.78 9.09
CA SER A 188 -12.23 -2.23 8.91
C SER A 188 -12.49 -2.64 7.46
N MET A 189 -11.66 -3.56 6.98
CA MET A 189 -11.85 -4.18 5.65
C MET A 189 -12.98 -5.22 5.65
N GLN A 190 -13.36 -5.71 6.84
CA GLN A 190 -14.44 -6.69 7.04
C GLN A 190 -15.54 -6.06 7.92
N PRO A 191 -16.68 -6.74 8.12
CA PRO A 191 -17.62 -6.34 9.16
C PRO A 191 -16.92 -6.15 10.51
N ALA A 192 -17.25 -5.07 11.20
CA ALA A 192 -16.53 -4.65 12.41
C ALA A 192 -16.59 -5.69 13.55
N ASP A 193 -17.63 -6.52 13.61
CA ASP A 193 -17.79 -7.60 14.59
C ASP A 193 -16.90 -8.82 14.30
N LYS A 194 -16.30 -8.90 13.10
CA LYS A 194 -15.43 -9.99 12.64
C LYS A 194 -14.24 -9.45 11.85
N ALA A 195 -13.60 -8.41 12.36
CA ALA A 195 -12.48 -7.76 11.73
C ALA A 195 -11.21 -8.62 11.82
N ALA A 196 -10.50 -8.73 10.71
CA ALA A 196 -9.14 -9.29 10.67
C ALA A 196 -8.10 -8.26 10.22
N VAL A 197 -8.55 -7.19 9.56
CA VAL A 197 -7.71 -6.11 9.04
C VAL A 197 -8.32 -4.78 9.42
N LEU A 198 -7.51 -3.91 10.03
CA LEU A 198 -7.83 -2.51 10.27
C LEU A 198 -6.80 -1.64 9.55
N TYR A 199 -7.28 -0.53 8.99
CA TYR A 199 -6.46 0.36 8.18
C TYR A 199 -6.81 1.82 8.44
N ALA A 200 -5.82 2.70 8.27
CA ALA A 200 -5.99 4.14 8.29
C ALA A 200 -6.18 4.64 6.84
N PRO A 201 -7.30 5.31 6.51
CA PRO A 201 -7.49 5.93 5.21
C PRO A 201 -6.76 7.28 5.11
N PRO A 202 -6.35 7.71 3.91
CA PRO A 202 -5.93 9.09 3.69
C PRO A 202 -7.11 10.06 3.73
N VAL A 203 -6.87 11.24 4.27
CA VAL A 203 -7.80 12.38 4.17
C VAL A 203 -7.67 12.98 2.79
N ASP A 204 -8.64 12.71 1.92
CA ASP A 204 -8.66 13.20 0.54
C ASP A 204 -10.05 13.73 0.15
N GLN A 205 -10.41 14.88 0.73
CA GLN A 205 -11.75 15.48 0.57
C GLN A 205 -12.14 15.72 -0.89
N PHE A 206 -11.14 15.88 -1.77
CA PHE A 206 -11.35 16.22 -3.17
C PHE A 206 -10.95 15.10 -4.14
N GLY A 207 -10.53 13.94 -3.64
CA GLY A 207 -10.11 12.81 -4.48
C GLY A 207 -8.83 13.06 -5.29
N LEU A 208 -7.99 14.02 -4.90
CA LEU A 208 -6.78 14.37 -5.66
C LEU A 208 -5.70 13.30 -5.51
N LEU A 209 -5.47 12.84 -4.28
CA LEU A 209 -4.51 11.77 -4.02
C LEU A 209 -5.01 10.46 -4.64
N GLN A 210 -6.31 10.19 -4.55
CA GLN A 210 -6.97 9.06 -5.20
C GLN A 210 -6.73 9.10 -6.72
N ALA A 211 -7.05 10.21 -7.39
CA ALA A 211 -6.86 10.35 -8.83
C ALA A 211 -5.39 10.21 -9.25
N PHE A 212 -4.47 10.74 -8.44
CA PHE A 212 -3.03 10.61 -8.66
C PHE A 212 -2.58 9.15 -8.62
N CYS A 213 -3.00 8.44 -7.59
CA CYS A 213 -2.71 7.03 -7.40
C CYS A 213 -3.33 6.13 -8.47
N GLU A 214 -4.56 6.43 -8.89
CA GLU A 214 -5.24 5.73 -9.99
C GLU A 214 -4.51 5.95 -11.31
N ARG A 215 -4.07 7.18 -11.61
CA ARG A 215 -3.32 7.47 -12.83
C ARG A 215 -1.99 6.73 -12.89
N ILE A 216 -1.28 6.64 -11.76
CA ILE A 216 -0.07 5.80 -11.65
C ILE A 216 -0.42 4.33 -11.87
N ARG A 217 -1.47 3.84 -11.21
CA ARG A 217 -1.93 2.45 -11.35
C ARG A 217 -2.26 2.12 -12.81
N ASP A 218 -2.92 3.02 -13.52
CA ASP A 218 -3.35 2.82 -14.91
C ASP A 218 -2.17 2.66 -15.86
N VAL A 219 -1.07 3.39 -15.67
CA VAL A 219 0.16 3.20 -16.48
C VAL A 219 0.66 1.75 -16.41
N PHE A 220 0.62 1.13 -15.22
CA PHE A 220 1.00 -0.28 -15.05
C PHE A 220 -0.06 -1.27 -15.54
N ARG A 221 -1.34 -0.90 -15.50
CA ARG A 221 -2.43 -1.72 -16.07
C ARG A 221 -2.37 -1.74 -17.59
N GLU A 222 -2.16 -0.59 -18.22
CA GLU A 222 -1.98 -0.44 -19.68
C GLU A 222 -0.73 -1.18 -20.17
N ALA A 223 0.31 -1.26 -19.34
CA ALA A 223 1.49 -2.08 -19.60
C ALA A 223 1.29 -3.59 -19.37
N GLU A 224 0.09 -4.04 -18.98
CA GLU A 224 -0.28 -5.43 -18.67
C GLU A 224 0.58 -6.05 -17.55
N LEU A 225 1.00 -5.24 -16.57
CA LEU A 225 1.87 -5.70 -15.48
C LEU A 225 1.11 -6.07 -14.20
N MET A 226 -0.11 -5.54 -14.02
CA MET A 226 -0.89 -5.72 -12.80
C MET A 226 -1.81 -6.95 -12.84
N VAL A 227 -1.99 -7.58 -11.68
CA VAL A 227 -3.04 -8.59 -11.49
C VAL A 227 -4.41 -7.90 -11.44
N ASP A 228 -5.39 -8.43 -12.17
CA ASP A 228 -6.74 -7.89 -12.12
C ASP A 228 -7.45 -8.24 -10.80
N GLU A 229 -7.88 -7.19 -10.11
CA GLU A 229 -8.52 -7.29 -8.79
C GLU A 229 -10.04 -7.10 -8.85
N ASP A 230 -10.64 -6.85 -10.02
CA ASP A 230 -12.10 -6.66 -10.22
C ASP A 230 -12.73 -5.61 -9.27
N ARG A 231 -11.92 -4.69 -8.72
CA ARG A 231 -12.30 -3.73 -7.69
C ARG A 231 -11.61 -2.37 -7.87
N PRO A 232 -12.26 -1.27 -7.47
CA PRO A 232 -11.65 0.05 -7.49
C PRO A 232 -10.46 0.12 -6.53
N LEU A 233 -9.57 1.10 -6.75
CA LEU A 233 -8.44 1.32 -5.86
C LEU A 233 -8.95 1.82 -4.51
N LEU A 234 -8.62 1.12 -3.43
CA LEU A 234 -8.87 1.60 -2.08
C LEU A 234 -7.53 2.03 -1.47
N LEU A 235 -7.28 3.32 -1.37
CA LEU A 235 -6.10 3.82 -0.66
C LEU A 235 -6.25 3.61 0.83
N HIS A 236 -5.30 2.89 1.41
CA HIS A 236 -5.28 2.58 2.83
C HIS A 236 -3.87 2.22 3.29
N ALA A 237 -3.55 2.57 4.54
CA ALA A 237 -2.38 2.07 5.24
C ALA A 237 -2.83 1.04 6.28
N THR A 238 -2.41 -0.22 6.11
CA THR A 238 -2.80 -1.29 7.06
C THR A 238 -2.10 -1.08 8.39
N VAL A 239 -2.88 -0.84 9.45
CA VAL A 239 -2.41 -0.64 10.83
C VAL A 239 -2.38 -1.98 11.58
N MET A 240 -3.36 -2.85 11.33
CA MET A 240 -3.48 -4.13 12.02
C MET A 240 -3.92 -5.22 11.04
N ASN A 241 -3.29 -6.39 11.12
CA ASN A 241 -3.72 -7.58 10.39
C ASN A 241 -3.41 -8.86 11.16
N THR A 242 -4.46 -9.60 11.51
CA THR A 242 -4.35 -10.81 12.33
C THR A 242 -3.67 -11.98 11.64
N VAL A 243 -3.41 -11.90 10.33
CA VAL A 243 -2.65 -12.92 9.59
C VAL A 243 -1.22 -13.06 10.09
N TYR A 244 -0.67 -12.01 10.72
CA TYR A 244 0.70 -11.98 11.23
C TYR A 244 0.82 -12.57 12.64
N VAL A 245 -0.29 -12.81 13.33
CA VAL A 245 -0.29 -13.42 14.67
C VAL A 245 0.19 -14.85 14.58
N LYS A 246 1.40 -15.10 15.10
CA LYS A 246 1.99 -16.43 15.11
C LYS A 246 1.31 -17.29 16.18
N GLY A 247 0.91 -18.50 15.78
CA GLY A 247 0.53 -19.53 16.73
C GLY A 247 -0.87 -19.38 17.35
N ASN A 248 -1.92 -19.46 16.52
CA ASN A 248 -3.28 -19.78 17.00
C ASN A 248 -3.38 -21.24 17.54
N LYS A 249 -2.37 -21.69 18.31
CA LYS A 249 -2.55 -22.67 19.38
C LYS A 249 -3.29 -21.93 20.50
N ARG A 250 -4.55 -21.58 20.28
CA ARG A 250 -5.43 -21.46 21.44
C ARG A 250 -5.49 -22.85 22.02
N ASP A 251 -4.84 -22.99 23.17
CA ASP A 251 -5.10 -23.98 24.19
C ASP A 251 -6.61 -23.98 24.46
N ALA A 252 -7.36 -24.68 23.62
CA ALA A 252 -8.68 -25.17 23.95
C ALA A 252 -8.46 -26.11 25.13
N GLY A 253 -8.87 -25.66 26.30
CA GLY A 253 -8.59 -26.26 27.59
C GLY A 253 -8.73 -27.77 27.61
N GLY A 254 -7.65 -28.43 28.01
CA GLY A 254 -7.65 -29.81 28.44
C GLY A 254 -7.30 -29.85 29.92
N SER A 255 -8.31 -29.67 30.77
CA SER A 255 -8.26 -30.15 32.15
C SER A 255 -7.62 -31.54 32.18
N ARG A 256 -6.74 -31.78 33.15
CA ARG A 256 -6.15 -33.09 33.45
C ARG A 256 -7.27 -34.09 33.79
N GLY A 257 -7.88 -34.65 32.76
CA GLY A 257 -8.91 -35.67 32.80
C GLY A 257 -8.32 -37.02 32.45
N ARG A 258 -8.19 -37.86 33.47
CA ARG A 258 -7.74 -39.24 33.46
C ARG A 258 -8.64 -40.13 32.59
N GLY A 259 -8.03 -40.81 31.60
CA GLY A 259 -8.47 -42.13 31.09
C GLY A 259 -9.55 -42.14 29.99
N GLY A 260 -9.19 -42.66 28.82
CA GLY A 260 -10.15 -43.00 27.76
C GLY A 260 -9.47 -43.58 26.52
N ARG A 261 -9.50 -44.91 26.42
CA ARG A 261 -8.90 -45.72 25.33
C ARG A 261 -9.85 -45.75 24.14
N GLY A 262 -9.37 -45.43 22.94
CA GLY A 262 -9.99 -45.85 21.67
C GLY A 262 -10.31 -44.71 20.69
N GLY A 263 -9.82 -44.84 19.45
CA GLY A 263 -10.23 -43.97 18.35
C GLY A 263 -9.20 -43.83 17.23
N ARG A 264 -9.05 -44.87 16.41
CA ARG A 264 -8.32 -44.83 15.14
C ARG A 264 -9.21 -44.11 14.12
N GLY A 265 -8.90 -42.88 13.72
CA GLY A 265 -9.65 -42.22 12.64
C GLY A 265 -9.25 -40.76 12.36
N GLY A 266 -8.88 -40.49 11.10
CA GLY A 266 -9.06 -39.17 10.47
C GLY A 266 -7.86 -38.22 10.47
N ARG A 267 -7.01 -38.31 9.43
CA ARG A 267 -6.21 -37.17 8.94
C ARG A 267 -7.17 -36.10 8.40
N GLY A 268 -7.66 -35.22 9.26
CA GLY A 268 -8.29 -33.96 8.88
C GLY A 268 -7.43 -32.83 9.44
N ALA A 269 -6.58 -32.23 8.60
CA ALA A 269 -5.88 -31.00 8.97
C ALA A 269 -6.94 -29.98 9.38
N LYS A 270 -6.99 -29.63 10.68
CA LYS A 270 -7.91 -28.62 11.20
C LYS A 270 -7.72 -27.35 10.37
N LYS A 271 -8.80 -26.93 9.71
CA LYS A 271 -8.90 -25.65 9.03
C LYS A 271 -8.50 -24.58 10.05
N TRP A 272 -7.42 -23.87 9.78
CA TRP A 272 -6.97 -22.77 10.64
C TRP A 272 -8.01 -21.68 10.54
N ASP A 273 -8.88 -21.56 11.53
CA ASP A 273 -9.80 -20.43 11.58
C ASP A 273 -8.97 -19.16 11.73
N ARG A 274 -9.11 -18.28 10.75
CA ARG A 274 -8.49 -16.96 10.72
C ARG A 274 -8.88 -16.25 12.01
N LEU A 275 -7.90 -15.77 12.76
CA LEU A 275 -8.15 -14.98 13.95
C LEU A 275 -8.94 -13.73 13.53
N VAL A 276 -10.12 -13.55 14.10
CA VAL A 276 -10.95 -12.35 13.93
C VAL A 276 -11.27 -11.79 15.30
N LEU A 277 -11.53 -10.49 15.38
CA LEU A 277 -11.90 -9.79 16.61
C LEU A 277 -13.06 -8.83 16.37
N ASP A 278 -13.79 -8.50 17.43
CA ASP A 278 -14.78 -7.44 17.42
C ASP A 278 -14.07 -6.10 17.58
N ALA A 279 -13.99 -5.35 16.47
CA ALA A 279 -13.28 -4.10 16.38
C ALA A 279 -14.18 -2.89 16.65
N ARG A 280 -15.48 -3.04 16.93
CA ARG A 280 -16.40 -1.90 17.07
C ARG A 280 -15.92 -0.85 18.07
N GLY A 281 -15.48 -1.30 19.25
CA GLY A 281 -14.92 -0.40 20.27
C GLY A 281 -13.56 0.20 19.89
N ILE A 282 -12.75 -0.50 19.08
CA ILE A 282 -11.49 0.03 18.57
C ILE A 282 -11.78 1.12 17.52
N LEU A 283 -12.68 0.85 16.58
CA LEU A 283 -13.06 1.79 15.54
C LEU A 283 -13.66 3.08 16.12
N ASP A 284 -14.56 2.96 17.09
CA ASP A 284 -15.16 4.10 17.81
C ASP A 284 -14.09 4.95 18.51
N ARG A 285 -13.14 4.31 19.20
CA ARG A 285 -12.08 5.02 19.92
C ARG A 285 -11.10 5.76 19.00
N TYR A 286 -10.79 5.19 17.84
CA TYR A 286 -9.81 5.72 16.90
C TYR A 286 -10.45 6.36 15.65
N GLU A 287 -11.73 6.74 15.71
CA GLU A 287 -12.47 7.34 14.57
C GLU A 287 -11.76 8.59 14.02
N ASP A 288 -11.20 9.42 14.90
CA ASP A 288 -10.52 10.67 14.54
C ASP A 288 -8.99 10.62 14.75
N GLN A 289 -8.42 9.44 14.97
CA GLN A 289 -6.99 9.29 15.26
C GLN A 289 -6.13 9.84 14.12
N LEU A 290 -5.30 10.83 14.42
CA LEU A 290 -4.29 11.33 13.48
C LEU A 290 -3.05 10.43 13.54
N TRP A 291 -2.79 9.67 12.48
CA TRP A 291 -1.65 8.74 12.41
C TRP A 291 -0.40 9.42 11.89
N MET A 292 -0.58 10.24 10.87
CA MET A 292 0.41 11.13 10.30
C MET A 292 -0.30 12.31 9.66
N GLU A 293 0.30 13.48 9.75
CA GLU A 293 -0.21 14.71 9.23
C GLU A 293 0.80 15.30 8.27
N ASP A 294 0.26 15.71 7.12
CA ASP A 294 0.92 16.63 6.24
C ASP A 294 2.33 16.22 5.79
N ILE A 295 2.43 15.02 5.23
CA ILE A 295 3.69 14.50 4.71
C ILE A 295 3.70 14.59 3.18
N SER A 296 4.76 15.18 2.63
CA SER A 296 5.01 15.18 1.19
C SER A 296 5.20 13.76 0.67
N LEU A 297 4.60 13.46 -0.48
CA LEU A 297 4.89 12.23 -1.19
C LEU A 297 6.29 12.31 -1.80
N ASP A 298 7.23 11.54 -1.23
CA ASP A 298 8.64 11.58 -1.64
C ASP A 298 8.93 10.70 -2.86
N LYS A 299 8.33 9.52 -2.92
CA LYS A 299 8.64 8.49 -3.92
C LYS A 299 7.53 7.46 -4.11
N VAL A 300 7.58 6.77 -5.25
CA VAL A 300 6.78 5.58 -5.57
C VAL A 300 7.74 4.39 -5.76
N THR A 301 7.39 3.24 -5.21
CA THR A 301 8.28 2.07 -5.20
C THR A 301 7.59 0.80 -5.68
N ILE A 302 8.39 -0.08 -6.30
CA ILE A 302 8.04 -1.49 -6.51
C ILE A 302 8.74 -2.28 -5.40
N CYS A 303 7.95 -2.90 -4.54
CA CYS A 303 8.42 -3.69 -3.42
C CYS A 303 8.17 -5.17 -3.64
N LYS A 304 9.09 -6.00 -3.18
CA LYS A 304 8.92 -7.46 -3.14
C LYS A 304 8.02 -7.85 -1.97
N MET A 305 7.13 -8.81 -2.19
CA MET A 305 6.25 -9.36 -1.15
C MET A 305 7.08 -10.04 -0.04
N GLY A 306 6.62 -9.86 1.21
CA GLY A 306 7.28 -10.40 2.40
C GLY A 306 8.32 -9.43 2.97
N ALA A 307 7.90 -8.64 3.96
CA ALA A 307 8.81 -7.77 4.70
C ALA A 307 9.86 -8.61 5.45
N LYS A 308 11.07 -8.06 5.59
CA LYS A 308 12.17 -8.66 6.32
C LYS A 308 12.36 -7.94 7.64
N LYS A 309 12.69 -8.70 8.68
CA LYS A 309 13.11 -8.12 9.96
C LYS A 309 14.35 -7.26 9.77
N VAL A 310 14.34 -6.09 10.38
CA VAL A 310 15.45 -5.14 10.44
C VAL A 310 15.55 -4.59 11.85
N ILE A 311 16.68 -3.96 12.17
CA ILE A 311 16.85 -3.22 13.42
C ILE A 311 17.02 -1.75 13.05
N VAL A 312 16.18 -0.89 13.60
CA VAL A 312 16.24 0.56 13.40
C VAL A 312 16.29 1.21 14.77
N ASP A 313 17.30 2.04 15.02
CA ASP A 313 17.51 2.72 16.31
C ASP A 313 17.54 1.78 17.54
N GLY A 314 17.96 0.53 17.32
CA GLY A 314 18.02 -0.50 18.37
C GLY A 314 16.72 -1.27 18.62
N GLU A 315 15.63 -0.95 17.91
CA GLU A 315 14.35 -1.64 18.01
C GLU A 315 14.11 -2.58 16.82
N GLU A 316 13.41 -3.70 17.05
CA GLU A 316 12.97 -4.59 15.97
C GLU A 316 11.89 -3.91 15.12
N ASP A 317 12.12 -3.85 13.81
CA ASP A 317 11.15 -3.37 12.82
C ASP A 317 11.12 -4.35 11.62
N GLU A 318 10.28 -4.06 10.63
CA GLU A 318 10.26 -4.79 9.37
C GLU A 318 10.24 -3.83 8.19
N ALA A 319 10.94 -4.17 7.11
CA ALA A 319 10.99 -3.38 5.88
C ALA A 319 10.85 -4.25 4.64
N TYR A 320 10.24 -3.70 3.59
CA TYR A 320 10.16 -4.37 2.29
C TYR A 320 11.45 -4.17 1.49
N GLU A 321 11.83 -5.19 0.74
CA GLU A 321 12.93 -5.09 -0.24
C GLU A 321 12.43 -4.30 -1.46
N VAL A 322 13.04 -3.14 -1.71
CA VAL A 322 12.73 -2.27 -2.85
C VAL A 322 13.42 -2.82 -4.09
N ALA A 323 12.63 -3.16 -5.11
CA ALA A 323 13.11 -3.65 -6.40
C ALA A 323 13.38 -2.50 -7.39
N ALA A 324 12.61 -1.41 -7.30
CA ALA A 324 12.84 -0.15 -7.99
C ALA A 324 12.07 0.98 -7.29
N GLU A 325 12.52 2.21 -7.51
CA GLU A 325 11.88 3.41 -6.99
C GLU A 325 12.06 4.58 -7.97
N VAL A 326 11.14 5.54 -7.89
CA VAL A 326 11.23 6.84 -8.56
C VAL A 326 10.81 7.93 -7.58
N ASN A 327 11.59 9.00 -7.49
CA ASN A 327 11.31 10.13 -6.61
C ASN A 327 10.32 11.09 -7.29
N PHE A 328 9.60 11.85 -6.48
CA PHE A 328 8.67 12.88 -6.94
C PHE A 328 9.41 14.09 -7.52
#